data_AF-A0A3M2UGH8-F1
#
_entry.id   AF-A0A3M2UGH8-F1
#
_cell.length_a   1.000
_cell.length_b   1.000
_cell.length_c   1.000
_cell.angle_alpha   90.00
_cell.angle_beta   90.00
_cell.angle_gamma   90.00
#
_symmetry.space_group_name_H-M   'P 1'
#
loop_
_entity.id
_entity.type
_entity.pdbx_description
1 polymer ?
#
loop_
_entity_poly.entity_id
_entity_poly.type
_entity_poly.pdbx_seq_one_letter_code
_entity_poly.pdbx_strand_id
1 'polypeptide(L)'
;MAGKAAQYFPQRTLMKWARPSMHSSAQRKLIMTRILSIIGVSLCIAMLSPVLQAANLKTLDVAALPGDRIELKLAFDAPVPAPRGYTTAQPARIALDLPGVTSQLETKSRELGTGNARSVVVVQAQDRTRVIINLTTLAPYSSRVDGNNLFVVIGQGAAAAQASQPTTAMGAQRVAVPPPAPASARPFIPAGVKAIRNVDFQRGELGEGNVVIDLSNPSIAPDIQEQGGKIRVDF
;
A
#
# COMPACT_ATOMS: atom_id res chain seq x y z
N MET A 1 119.00 26.01 5.32
CA MET A 1 119.46 25.52 6.64
C MET A 1 118.27 25.51 7.58
N ALA A 2 118.01 24.37 8.25
CA ALA A 2 117.11 24.16 9.42
C ALA A 2 115.64 24.65 9.27
N GLY A 3 114.59 23.84 9.41
CA GLY A 3 114.36 22.76 10.37
C GLY A 3 113.43 23.24 11.47
N LYS A 4 112.14 22.85 11.45
CA LYS A 4 111.38 22.40 12.64
C LYS A 4 109.97 21.92 12.29
N ALA A 5 109.55 20.97 13.11
CA ALA A 5 108.39 20.10 12.99
C ALA A 5 107.04 20.81 13.04
N ALA A 6 106.06 20.25 12.35
CA ALA A 6 104.64 20.40 12.67
C ALA A 6 103.99 19.02 12.64
N GLN A 7 103.39 18.67 13.78
CA GLN A 7 102.79 17.40 14.08
C GLN A 7 101.54 17.15 13.21
N TYR A 8 101.40 15.92 12.75
CA TYR A 8 100.30 15.42 11.94
C TYR A 8 99.12 15.05 12.86
N PHE A 9 97.96 15.71 12.70
CA PHE A 9 96.68 15.31 13.28
C PHE A 9 95.70 14.98 12.13
N PRO A 10 95.12 13.75 12.07
CA PRO A 10 94.18 13.42 11.01
C PRO A 10 92.79 13.99 11.31
N GLN A 11 92.25 14.74 10.34
CA GLN A 11 90.86 15.21 10.28
C GLN A 11 89.93 13.99 10.16
N ARG A 12 89.14 13.70 11.21
CA ARG A 12 88.07 12.70 11.18
C ARG A 12 86.81 13.31 10.56
N THR A 13 86.53 12.95 9.32
CA THR A 13 85.25 13.24 8.64
C THR A 13 84.12 12.45 9.32
N LEU A 14 83.26 13.16 10.06
CA LEU A 14 82.03 12.61 10.64
C LEU A 14 80.97 12.44 9.55
N MET A 15 80.84 11.23 9.04
CA MET A 15 79.75 10.81 8.15
C MET A 15 78.46 10.70 8.98
N LYS A 16 77.58 11.70 8.89
CA LYS A 16 76.27 11.68 9.54
C LYS A 16 75.36 10.68 8.83
N TRP A 17 75.01 9.60 9.52
CA TRP A 17 73.92 8.70 9.14
C TRP A 17 72.57 9.39 9.43
N ALA A 18 71.75 9.59 8.40
CA ALA A 18 70.34 9.97 8.59
C ALA A 18 69.55 8.71 8.98
N ARG A 19 68.91 8.73 10.16
CA ARG A 19 67.98 7.69 10.59
C ARG A 19 66.68 7.77 9.76
N PRO A 20 66.06 6.65 9.38
CA PRO A 20 64.75 6.67 8.73
C PRO A 20 63.72 7.24 9.69
N SER A 21 62.94 8.22 9.23
CA SER A 21 61.83 8.76 10.01
C SER A 21 60.76 7.68 10.18
N MET A 22 60.59 7.20 11.41
CA MET A 22 59.45 6.37 11.79
C MET A 22 58.18 7.22 11.67
N HIS A 23 57.50 7.13 10.53
CA HIS A 23 56.19 7.73 10.35
C HIS A 23 55.15 7.02 11.24
N SER A 24 54.64 7.78 12.19
CA SER A 24 53.23 7.80 12.62
C SER A 24 52.60 6.48 13.11
N SER A 25 52.86 6.15 14.37
CA SER A 25 52.06 5.17 15.13
C SER A 25 50.72 5.73 15.63
N ALA A 26 50.56 7.06 15.69
CA ALA A 26 49.35 7.72 16.19
C ALA A 26 48.19 7.77 15.16
N GLN A 27 48.50 7.91 13.87
CA GLN A 27 47.47 7.96 12.81
C GLN A 27 46.77 6.61 12.59
N ARG A 28 47.46 5.49 12.86
CA ARG A 28 46.87 4.14 12.72
C ARG A 28 45.82 3.83 13.78
N LYS A 29 46.00 4.34 15.01
CA LYS A 29 45.03 4.11 16.11
C LYS A 29 43.71 4.85 15.89
N LEU A 30 43.73 6.08 15.38
CA LEU A 30 42.52 6.89 15.14
C LEU A 30 41.65 6.36 13.99
N ILE A 31 42.26 5.74 12.96
CA ILE A 31 41.52 5.13 11.85
C ILE A 31 40.82 3.84 12.29
N MET A 32 41.48 3.03 13.13
CA MET A 32 40.97 1.73 13.55
C MET A 32 39.75 1.82 14.49
N THR A 33 39.67 2.84 15.36
CA THR A 33 38.51 3.05 16.25
C THR A 33 37.29 3.60 15.51
N ARG A 34 37.47 4.32 14.40
CA ARG A 34 36.36 4.83 13.59
C ARG A 34 35.71 3.76 12.72
N ILE A 35 36.47 2.77 12.26
CA ILE A 35 35.93 1.65 11.47
C ILE A 35 35.09 0.71 12.36
N LEU A 36 35.52 0.45 13.60
CA LEU A 36 34.71 -0.33 14.57
C LEU A 36 33.38 0.36 14.93
N SER A 37 33.37 1.70 15.01
CA SER A 37 32.16 2.47 15.33
C SER A 37 31.14 2.47 14.18
N ILE A 38 31.56 2.42 12.92
CA ILE A 38 30.65 2.42 11.75
C ILE A 38 30.02 1.03 11.55
N ILE A 39 30.77 -0.05 11.82
CA ILE A 39 30.26 -1.43 11.77
C ILE A 39 29.22 -1.66 12.89
N GLY A 40 29.47 -1.15 14.10
CA GLY A 40 28.52 -1.25 15.22
C GLY A 40 27.20 -0.52 14.97
N VAL A 41 27.25 0.67 14.35
CA VAL A 41 26.03 1.43 14.01
C VAL A 41 25.25 0.80 12.85
N SER A 42 25.93 0.19 11.87
CA SER A 42 25.29 -0.57 10.78
C SER A 42 24.57 -1.83 11.27
N LEU A 43 25.15 -2.54 12.25
CA LEU A 43 24.53 -3.74 12.84
C LEU A 43 23.26 -3.41 13.63
N CYS A 44 23.20 -2.24 14.29
CA CYS A 44 22.00 -1.81 15.01
C CYS A 44 20.83 -1.41 14.09
N ILE A 45 21.09 -0.96 12.86
CA ILE A 45 20.02 -0.58 11.90
C ILE A 45 19.41 -1.83 11.24
N ALA A 46 20.18 -2.92 11.08
CA ALA A 46 19.68 -4.18 10.52
C ALA A 46 18.66 -4.90 11.42
N MET A 47 18.62 -4.60 12.72
CA MET A 47 17.70 -5.23 13.68
C MET A 47 16.29 -4.61 13.71
N LEU A 48 16.02 -3.55 12.95
CA LEU A 48 14.68 -2.95 12.83
C LEU A 48 13.86 -3.50 11.66
N SER A 49 14.31 -4.56 10.97
CA SER A 49 13.50 -5.18 9.91
C SER A 49 12.31 -5.93 10.54
N PRO A 50 11.05 -5.55 10.26
CA PRO A 50 9.92 -6.35 10.70
C PRO A 50 10.00 -7.70 10.01
N VAL A 51 10.18 -8.77 10.79
CA VAL A 51 10.05 -10.14 10.30
C VAL A 51 8.58 -10.29 9.88
N LEU A 52 8.33 -10.32 8.57
CA LEU A 52 7.04 -10.72 8.00
C LEU A 52 6.85 -12.21 8.28
N GLN A 53 6.40 -12.52 9.48
CA GLN A 53 6.07 -13.88 9.86
C GLN A 53 4.78 -14.29 9.13
N ALA A 54 4.79 -15.45 8.49
CA ALA A 54 3.60 -15.97 7.82
C ALA A 54 2.53 -16.26 8.87
N ALA A 55 1.38 -15.59 8.76
CA ALA A 55 0.25 -15.79 9.66
C ALA A 55 -0.66 -16.89 9.12
N ASN A 56 -1.17 -17.75 9.99
CA ASN A 56 -2.11 -18.79 9.62
C ASN A 56 -3.53 -18.39 9.99
N LEU A 57 -4.44 -18.40 9.02
CA LEU A 57 -5.88 -18.27 9.24
C LEU A 57 -6.41 -19.55 9.91
N LYS A 58 -6.87 -19.43 11.16
CA LYS A 58 -7.33 -20.54 12.00
C LYS A 58 -8.84 -20.72 11.97
N THR A 59 -9.59 -19.62 12.07
CA THR A 59 -11.06 -19.67 12.10
C THR A 59 -11.67 -18.58 11.22
N LEU A 60 -12.88 -18.87 10.73
CA LEU A 60 -13.73 -17.94 10.01
C LEU A 60 -15.13 -18.03 10.60
N ASP A 61 -15.46 -17.03 11.42
CA ASP A 61 -16.74 -16.89 12.09
C ASP A 61 -17.61 -15.87 11.35
N VAL A 62 -18.92 -16.07 11.41
CA VAL A 62 -19.90 -15.25 10.69
C VAL A 62 -21.02 -14.89 11.65
N ALA A 63 -21.34 -13.61 11.72
CA ALA A 63 -22.43 -13.09 12.53
C ALA A 63 -23.34 -12.20 11.67
N ALA A 64 -24.65 -12.39 11.79
CA ALA A 64 -25.63 -11.45 11.26
C ALA A 64 -25.75 -10.26 12.21
N LEU A 65 -25.76 -9.05 11.66
CA LEU A 65 -25.92 -7.79 12.38
C LEU A 65 -27.25 -7.13 11.99
N PRO A 66 -27.82 -6.27 12.84
CA PRO A 66 -29.03 -5.52 12.50
C PRO A 66 -28.86 -4.68 11.23
N GLY A 67 -29.94 -4.60 10.43
CA GLY A 67 -29.98 -3.81 9.20
C GLY A 67 -29.39 -4.52 7.97
N ASP A 68 -29.64 -5.82 7.83
CA ASP A 68 -29.12 -6.65 6.71
C ASP A 68 -27.59 -6.59 6.56
N ARG A 69 -26.90 -6.50 7.70
CA ARG A 69 -25.44 -6.46 7.77
C ARG A 69 -24.90 -7.81 8.19
N ILE A 70 -23.69 -8.11 7.74
CA ILE A 70 -22.99 -9.35 8.08
C ILE A 70 -21.58 -8.98 8.49
N GLU A 71 -21.11 -9.55 9.59
CA GLU A 71 -19.73 -9.48 10.02
C GLU A 71 -19.05 -10.83 9.82
N LEU A 72 -17.90 -10.83 9.16
CA LEU A 72 -16.98 -11.96 9.11
C LEU A 72 -15.82 -11.64 10.04
N LYS A 73 -15.50 -12.58 10.93
CA LYS A 73 -14.32 -12.52 11.80
C LYS A 73 -13.35 -13.61 11.38
N LEU A 74 -12.18 -13.19 10.91
CA LEU A 74 -11.08 -14.07 10.53
C LEU A 74 -10.03 -14.03 11.65
N ALA A 75 -9.77 -15.15 12.29
CA ALA A 75 -8.79 -15.24 13.37
C ALA A 75 -7.48 -15.86 12.89
N PHE A 76 -6.36 -15.23 13.25
CA PHE A 76 -5.01 -15.63 12.89
C PHE A 76 -4.20 -16.02 14.14
N ASP A 77 -3.10 -16.76 13.96
CA ASP A 77 -2.13 -17.03 15.04
C ASP A 77 -1.08 -15.93 15.24
N ALA A 78 -0.97 -15.01 14.28
CA ALA A 78 -0.10 -13.84 14.34
C ALA A 78 -0.82 -12.59 13.80
N PRO A 79 -0.34 -11.38 14.15
CA PRO A 79 -0.87 -10.15 13.57
C PRO A 79 -0.74 -10.14 12.05
N VAL A 80 -1.75 -9.61 11.37
CA VAL A 80 -1.79 -9.51 9.90
C VAL A 80 -1.81 -8.04 9.45
N PRO A 81 -1.20 -7.71 8.30
CA PRO A 81 -1.40 -6.39 7.69
C PRO A 81 -2.85 -6.21 7.23
N ALA A 82 -3.25 -4.97 6.99
CA ALA A 82 -4.57 -4.67 6.43
C ALA A 82 -4.76 -5.37 5.07
N PRO A 83 -5.94 -5.98 4.81
CA PRO A 83 -6.22 -6.66 3.55
C PRO A 83 -6.31 -5.65 2.40
N ARG A 84 -5.94 -6.11 1.21
CA ARG A 84 -6.23 -5.38 -0.04
C ARG A 84 -7.57 -5.85 -0.59
N GLY A 85 -8.59 -5.03 -0.47
CA GLY A 85 -9.94 -5.39 -0.87
C GLY A 85 -10.41 -4.71 -2.15
N TYR A 86 -11.20 -5.42 -2.95
CA TYR A 86 -11.86 -4.89 -4.15
C TYR A 86 -13.20 -5.58 -4.37
N THR A 87 -14.04 -4.98 -5.22
CA THR A 87 -15.39 -5.48 -5.52
C THR A 87 -15.62 -5.63 -7.01
N THR A 88 -16.45 -6.61 -7.38
CA THR A 88 -16.86 -6.86 -8.77
C THR A 88 -18.38 -6.90 -8.83
N ALA A 89 -18.99 -6.30 -9.86
CA ALA A 89 -20.44 -6.22 -10.00
C ALA A 89 -21.06 -7.43 -10.74
N GLN A 90 -20.35 -8.00 -11.72
CA GLN A 90 -20.82 -9.11 -12.57
C GLN A 90 -19.88 -10.32 -12.46
N PRO A 91 -20.15 -11.32 -11.60
CA PRO A 91 -21.17 -11.34 -10.54
C PRO A 91 -20.76 -10.51 -9.30
N ALA A 92 -21.73 -10.19 -8.45
CA ALA A 92 -21.53 -9.38 -7.24
C ALA A 92 -20.61 -10.10 -6.24
N ARG A 93 -19.39 -9.57 -6.04
CA ARG A 93 -18.36 -10.18 -5.20
C ARG A 93 -17.54 -9.12 -4.46
N ILE A 94 -17.12 -9.46 -3.24
CA ILE A 94 -16.04 -8.78 -2.52
C ILE A 94 -14.87 -9.75 -2.46
N ALA A 95 -13.67 -9.31 -2.83
CA ALA A 95 -12.45 -10.09 -2.67
C ALA A 95 -11.48 -9.35 -1.77
N LEU A 96 -10.88 -10.06 -0.82
CA LEU A 96 -9.90 -9.54 0.14
C LEU A 96 -8.61 -10.36 0.02
N ASP A 97 -7.54 -9.70 -0.40
CA ASP A 97 -6.20 -10.29 -0.49
C ASP A 97 -5.45 -10.07 0.82
N LEU A 98 -5.04 -11.17 1.44
CA LEU A 98 -4.26 -11.25 2.67
C LEU A 98 -2.82 -11.66 2.31
N PRO A 99 -1.86 -10.71 2.24
CA PRO A 99 -0.48 -11.03 1.89
C PRO A 99 0.21 -11.77 3.03
N GLY A 100 1.00 -12.81 2.71
CA GLY A 100 1.73 -13.58 3.72
C GLY A 100 0.86 -14.43 4.64
N VAL A 101 -0.42 -14.64 4.29
CA VAL A 101 -1.34 -15.50 5.06
C VAL A 101 -1.46 -16.87 4.42
N THR A 102 -1.44 -17.92 5.25
CA THR A 102 -1.75 -19.30 4.89
C THR A 102 -3.09 -19.73 5.49
N SER A 103 -3.92 -20.46 4.74
CA SER A 103 -5.19 -20.96 5.25
C SER A 103 -5.02 -22.31 5.94
N GLN A 104 -5.37 -22.37 7.23
CA GLN A 104 -5.49 -23.62 8.01
C GLN A 104 -6.95 -23.92 8.39
N LEU A 105 -7.91 -23.32 7.69
CA LEU A 105 -9.32 -23.64 7.82
C LEU A 105 -9.60 -25.09 7.40
N GLU A 106 -10.44 -25.79 8.16
CA GLU A 106 -10.92 -27.12 7.83
C GLU A 106 -11.73 -27.12 6.53
N THR A 107 -12.62 -26.13 6.38
CA THR A 107 -13.42 -25.94 5.17
C THR A 107 -13.07 -24.62 4.50
N LYS A 108 -12.66 -24.68 3.23
CA LYS A 108 -12.30 -23.50 2.43
C LYS A 108 -13.49 -22.77 1.82
N SER A 109 -14.70 -23.33 1.92
CA SER A 109 -15.93 -22.74 1.41
C SER A 109 -17.04 -22.92 2.43
N ARG A 110 -17.84 -21.88 2.66
CA ARG A 110 -18.98 -21.91 3.57
C ARG A 110 -20.14 -21.12 3.00
N GLU A 111 -21.31 -21.73 2.97
CA GLU A 111 -22.56 -21.02 2.71
C GLU A 111 -22.92 -20.15 3.93
N LEU A 112 -23.23 -18.89 3.67
CA LEU A 112 -23.62 -17.91 4.69
C LEU A 112 -25.15 -17.81 4.80
N GLY A 113 -25.85 -18.01 3.68
CA GLY A 113 -27.30 -18.23 3.62
C GLY A 113 -28.19 -17.14 4.23
N THR A 114 -27.63 -16.01 4.64
CA THR A 114 -28.30 -14.99 5.45
C THR A 114 -28.00 -13.62 4.88
N GLY A 115 -29.03 -12.79 4.68
CA GLY A 115 -28.89 -11.44 4.14
C GLY A 115 -28.31 -11.37 2.72
N ASN A 116 -27.54 -10.32 2.42
CA ASN A 116 -26.97 -10.11 1.10
C ASN A 116 -25.78 -11.04 0.76
N ALA A 117 -25.07 -11.62 1.74
CA ALA A 117 -23.94 -12.52 1.48
C ALA A 117 -24.40 -13.98 1.33
N ARG A 118 -24.00 -14.61 0.21
CA ARG A 118 -24.38 -15.98 -0.14
C ARG A 118 -23.39 -16.99 0.39
N SER A 119 -22.12 -16.85 0.03
CA SER A 119 -21.06 -17.77 0.41
C SER A 119 -19.73 -17.05 0.56
N VAL A 120 -18.81 -17.67 1.30
CA VAL A 120 -17.42 -17.26 1.42
C VAL A 120 -16.51 -18.39 0.98
N VAL A 121 -15.51 -18.06 0.16
CA VAL A 121 -14.51 -19.00 -0.38
C VAL A 121 -13.11 -18.46 -0.10
N VAL A 122 -12.23 -19.32 0.40
CA VAL A 122 -10.84 -19.00 0.70
C VAL A 122 -9.94 -19.71 -0.31
N VAL A 123 -9.28 -18.90 -1.14
CA VAL A 123 -8.35 -19.35 -2.17
C VAL A 123 -6.95 -19.00 -1.75
N GLN A 124 -6.10 -20.02 -1.60
CA GLN A 124 -4.70 -19.81 -1.23
C GLN A 124 -3.82 -19.83 -2.48
N ALA A 125 -2.96 -18.83 -2.61
CA ALA A 125 -1.88 -18.75 -3.59
C ALA A 125 -0.52 -18.73 -2.87
N GLN A 126 0.57 -18.67 -3.63
CA GLN A 126 1.93 -18.74 -3.10
C GLN A 126 2.31 -17.51 -2.25
N ASP A 127 1.79 -16.33 -2.59
CA ASP A 127 2.12 -15.05 -1.96
C ASP A 127 1.00 -14.49 -1.06
N ARG A 128 -0.23 -14.96 -1.23
CA ARG A 128 -1.41 -14.43 -0.54
C ARG A 128 -2.52 -15.46 -0.38
N THR A 129 -3.38 -15.22 0.60
CA THR A 129 -4.70 -15.86 0.69
C THR A 129 -5.77 -14.86 0.27
N ARG A 130 -6.59 -15.22 -0.72
CA ARG A 130 -7.72 -14.43 -1.19
C ARG A 130 -9.03 -14.96 -0.59
N VAL A 131 -9.74 -14.12 0.14
CA VAL A 131 -11.07 -14.41 0.68
C VAL A 131 -12.10 -13.77 -0.23
N ILE A 132 -12.98 -14.58 -0.82
CA ILE A 132 -14.00 -14.17 -1.79
C ILE A 132 -15.36 -14.34 -1.13
N ILE A 133 -16.11 -13.26 -1.00
CA ILE A 133 -17.49 -13.28 -0.53
C ILE A 133 -18.39 -13.07 -1.75
N ASN A 134 -19.21 -14.07 -2.05
CA ASN A 134 -20.24 -13.97 -3.08
C ASN A 134 -21.48 -13.30 -2.50
N LEU A 135 -22.02 -12.33 -3.24
CA LEU A 135 -23.16 -11.54 -2.81
C LEU A 135 -24.35 -11.74 -3.77
N THR A 136 -25.55 -11.41 -3.29
CA THR A 136 -26.74 -11.31 -4.14
C THR A 136 -26.73 -10.02 -4.94
N THR A 137 -26.41 -8.92 -4.27
CA THR A 137 -26.33 -7.57 -4.82
C THR A 137 -25.05 -6.91 -4.34
N LEU A 138 -24.49 -6.00 -5.13
CA LEU A 138 -23.27 -5.30 -4.73
C LEU A 138 -23.56 -4.45 -3.49
N ALA A 139 -22.75 -4.60 -2.44
CA ALA A 139 -22.90 -3.84 -1.20
C ALA A 139 -21.55 -3.27 -0.75
N PRO A 140 -21.55 -2.11 -0.06
CA PRO A 140 -20.35 -1.58 0.56
C PRO A 140 -19.88 -2.52 1.68
N TYR A 141 -18.59 -2.49 1.96
CA TYR A 141 -17.98 -3.24 3.05
C TYR A 141 -16.94 -2.38 3.79
N SER A 142 -16.48 -2.85 4.94
CA SER A 142 -15.37 -2.26 5.67
C SER A 142 -14.54 -3.37 6.29
N SER A 143 -13.23 -3.16 6.38
CA SER A 143 -12.32 -4.08 7.05
C SER A 143 -11.55 -3.36 8.16
N ARG A 144 -11.38 -4.02 9.30
CA ARG A 144 -10.50 -3.57 10.38
C ARG A 144 -9.67 -4.73 10.92
N VAL A 145 -8.39 -4.47 11.13
CA VAL A 145 -7.50 -5.40 11.85
C VAL A 145 -7.46 -5.00 13.31
N ASP A 146 -7.56 -5.98 14.20
CA ASP A 146 -7.55 -5.81 15.65
C ASP A 146 -6.80 -6.99 16.29
N GLY A 147 -5.54 -6.74 16.63
CA GLY A 147 -4.58 -7.78 17.03
C GLY A 147 -4.43 -8.84 15.94
N ASN A 148 -4.80 -10.08 16.27
CA ASN A 148 -4.76 -11.22 15.36
C ASN A 148 -6.11 -11.49 14.69
N ASN A 149 -7.03 -10.52 14.68
CA ASN A 149 -8.35 -10.69 14.06
C ASN A 149 -8.52 -9.67 12.94
N LEU A 150 -9.09 -10.12 11.83
CA LEU A 150 -9.63 -9.24 10.79
C LEU A 150 -11.15 -9.32 10.85
N PHE A 151 -11.79 -8.18 11.05
CA PHE A 151 -13.23 -8.03 10.97
C PHE A 151 -13.61 -7.42 9.62
N VAL A 152 -14.59 -8.00 8.96
CA VAL A 152 -15.14 -7.53 7.68
C VAL A 152 -16.63 -7.37 7.84
N VAL A 153 -17.12 -6.13 7.77
CA VAL A 153 -18.55 -5.83 7.84
C VAL A 153 -19.04 -5.52 6.44
N ILE A 154 -20.13 -6.16 6.02
CA ILE A 154 -20.76 -6.02 4.70
C ILE A 154 -22.18 -5.50 4.90
N GLY A 155 -22.60 -4.51 4.10
CA GLY A 155 -23.93 -3.92 4.14
C GLY A 155 -23.92 -2.43 4.47
N GLN A 156 -25.11 -1.86 4.68
CA GLN A 156 -25.30 -0.41 4.79
C GLN A 156 -24.45 0.22 5.92
N GLY A 157 -23.84 1.38 5.67
CA GLY A 157 -23.00 2.09 6.65
C GLY A 157 -21.52 1.65 6.69
N ALA A 158 -21.13 0.59 5.98
CA ALA A 158 -19.74 0.14 5.94
C ALA A 158 -18.82 1.08 5.11
N ALA A 159 -19.37 1.81 4.14
CA ALA A 159 -18.61 2.75 3.30
C ALA A 159 -17.91 3.87 4.08
N ALA A 160 -18.41 4.26 5.25
CA ALA A 160 -17.85 5.34 6.07
C ALA A 160 -16.46 4.99 6.67
N ALA A 161 -16.13 3.70 6.78
CA ALA A 161 -14.87 3.24 7.38
C ALA A 161 -13.71 3.05 6.38
N GLN A 162 -13.98 3.06 5.07
CA GLN A 162 -12.96 2.88 4.03
C GLN A 162 -12.22 4.19 3.64
N ALA A 163 -12.78 5.35 3.99
CA ALA A 163 -12.16 6.65 3.72
C ALA A 163 -10.90 6.94 4.58
N SER A 164 -10.50 6.01 5.45
CA SER A 164 -9.38 6.14 6.39
C SER A 164 -8.25 5.14 6.11
N GLN A 165 -8.02 4.73 4.86
CA GLN A 165 -6.78 4.05 4.48
C GLN A 165 -5.82 5.03 3.81
N PRO A 166 -4.59 5.20 4.33
CA PRO A 166 -3.57 6.00 3.66
C PRO A 166 -3.14 5.28 2.38
N THR A 167 -3.47 5.85 1.23
CA THR A 167 -2.83 5.52 -0.04
C THR A 167 -1.39 6.03 0.02
N THR A 168 -0.44 5.14 0.33
CA THR A 168 0.99 5.40 0.09
C THR A 168 1.26 5.34 -1.41
N ALA A 169 0.86 6.38 -2.13
CA ALA A 169 1.41 6.71 -3.44
C ALA A 169 2.63 7.60 -3.21
N MET A 170 3.78 6.97 -2.98
CA MET A 170 5.07 7.62 -2.82
C MET A 170 5.70 7.75 -4.21
N GLY A 171 5.90 8.99 -4.69
CA GLY A 171 6.78 9.27 -5.84
C GLY A 171 6.18 10.03 -7.02
N ALA A 172 5.67 11.24 -6.82
CA ALA A 172 5.71 12.29 -7.83
C ALA A 172 5.69 13.65 -7.14
N GLN A 173 6.74 14.45 -7.35
CA GLN A 173 6.92 15.77 -6.77
C GLN A 173 5.70 16.66 -7.08
N ARG A 174 5.01 17.10 -6.04
CA ARG A 174 3.98 18.14 -6.16
C ARG A 174 4.67 19.48 -6.34
N VAL A 175 4.61 20.04 -7.55
CA VAL A 175 4.78 21.47 -7.76
C VAL A 175 3.65 22.18 -7.01
N ALA A 176 4.00 23.13 -6.15
CA ALA A 176 3.03 23.92 -5.40
C ALA A 176 2.18 24.77 -6.35
N VAL A 177 0.88 24.50 -6.40
CA VAL A 177 -0.12 25.38 -7.00
C VAL A 177 -0.80 26.13 -5.85
N PRO A 178 -0.95 27.47 -5.93
CA PRO A 178 -1.52 28.26 -4.84
C PRO A 178 -2.99 27.89 -4.58
N PRO A 179 -3.52 28.15 -3.37
CA PRO A 179 -4.84 27.71 -2.95
C PRO A 179 -5.95 28.30 -3.84
N PRO A 180 -6.96 27.51 -4.25
CA PRO A 180 -8.12 28.05 -4.95
C PRO A 180 -8.91 28.95 -4.01
N ALA A 181 -9.31 30.12 -4.52
CA ALA A 181 -10.32 30.97 -3.92
C ALA A 181 -11.63 30.19 -3.68
N PRO A 182 -12.46 30.58 -2.69
CA PRO A 182 -13.71 29.88 -2.40
C PRO A 182 -14.63 29.89 -3.61
N ALA A 183 -14.85 28.71 -4.19
CA ALA A 183 -15.75 28.52 -5.31
C ALA A 183 -17.20 28.76 -4.85
N SER A 184 -17.87 29.65 -5.57
CA SER A 184 -19.27 30.02 -5.45
C SER A 184 -20.16 28.79 -5.29
N ALA A 185 -21.10 28.85 -4.36
CA ALA A 185 -22.14 27.85 -4.16
C ALA A 185 -22.81 27.50 -5.50
N ARG A 186 -22.71 26.22 -5.91
CA ARG A 186 -23.49 25.71 -7.04
C ARG A 186 -24.97 25.75 -6.65
N PRO A 187 -25.87 26.18 -7.56
CA PRO A 187 -27.28 26.27 -7.24
C PRO A 187 -27.82 24.88 -6.89
N PHE A 188 -28.47 24.80 -5.72
CA PHE A 188 -29.28 23.68 -5.28
C PHE A 188 -30.43 23.50 -6.28
N ILE A 189 -30.38 22.45 -7.09
CA ILE A 189 -31.50 22.06 -7.95
C ILE A 189 -32.50 21.30 -7.07
N PRO A 190 -33.77 21.73 -6.97
CA PRO A 190 -34.78 21.07 -6.16
C PRO A 190 -34.94 19.59 -6.54
N ALA A 191 -35.14 18.73 -5.53
CA ALA A 191 -35.49 17.34 -5.74
C ALA A 191 -36.84 17.26 -6.50
N GLY A 192 -36.77 16.90 -7.78
CA GLY A 192 -37.94 16.79 -8.67
C GLY A 192 -37.69 17.22 -10.12
N VAL A 193 -36.60 17.94 -10.41
CA VAL A 193 -36.28 18.37 -11.78
C VAL A 193 -35.50 17.28 -12.52
N LYS A 194 -36.00 16.87 -13.69
CA LYS A 194 -35.27 16.01 -14.64
C LYS A 194 -34.01 16.74 -15.10
N ALA A 195 -32.84 16.19 -14.75
CA ALA A 195 -31.54 16.76 -15.08
C ALA A 195 -30.48 15.68 -15.31
N ILE A 196 -29.56 15.97 -16.23
CA ILE A 196 -28.30 15.23 -16.42
C ILE A 196 -27.31 15.75 -15.38
N ARG A 197 -26.74 14.83 -14.60
CA ARG A 197 -25.75 15.14 -13.55
C ARG A 197 -24.33 15.13 -14.10
N ASN A 198 -24.02 14.16 -14.96
CA ASN A 198 -22.68 13.97 -15.50
C ASN A 198 -22.72 13.18 -16.81
N VAL A 199 -21.71 13.35 -17.66
CA VAL A 199 -21.48 12.58 -18.89
C VAL A 199 -20.00 12.23 -18.95
N ASP A 200 -19.69 10.95 -19.10
CA ASP A 200 -18.32 10.42 -19.17
C ASP A 200 -18.13 9.52 -20.40
N PHE A 201 -16.91 9.47 -20.91
CA PHE A 201 -16.53 8.72 -22.10
C PHE A 201 -15.43 7.73 -21.75
N GLN A 202 -15.69 6.44 -21.96
CA GLN A 202 -14.79 5.36 -21.58
C GLN A 202 -14.46 4.49 -22.80
N ARG A 203 -13.24 3.98 -22.86
CA ARG A 203 -12.87 2.99 -23.87
C ARG A 203 -13.14 1.59 -23.30
N GLY A 204 -13.90 0.79 -24.04
CA GLY A 204 -14.20 -0.61 -23.72
C GLY A 204 -13.04 -1.55 -24.04
N GLU A 205 -13.13 -2.78 -23.54
CA GLU A 205 -12.06 -3.77 -23.59
C GLU A 205 -11.78 -4.29 -25.01
N LEU A 206 -12.76 -4.19 -25.92
CA LEU A 206 -12.64 -4.58 -27.33
C LEU A 206 -12.36 -3.36 -28.24
N GLY A 207 -12.08 -2.20 -27.65
CA GLY A 207 -11.76 -0.96 -28.36
C GLY A 207 -12.98 -0.10 -28.73
N GLU A 208 -14.17 -0.46 -28.28
CA GLU A 208 -15.39 0.32 -28.39
C GLU A 208 -15.37 1.60 -27.52
N GLY A 209 -16.22 2.57 -27.85
CA GLY A 209 -16.44 3.75 -27.04
C GLY A 209 -17.76 3.64 -26.28
N ASN A 210 -17.70 3.71 -24.95
CA ASN A 210 -18.85 3.73 -24.06
C ASN A 210 -19.12 5.17 -23.60
N VAL A 211 -20.40 5.57 -23.60
CA VAL A 211 -20.85 6.86 -23.05
C VAL A 211 -21.69 6.56 -21.82
N VAL A 212 -21.24 7.06 -20.66
CA VAL A 212 -21.92 6.86 -19.36
C VAL A 212 -22.58 8.17 -18.95
N ILE A 213 -23.89 8.14 -18.74
CA ILE A 213 -24.68 9.35 -18.44
C ILE A 213 -25.33 9.16 -17.07
N ASP A 214 -24.99 10.03 -16.12
CA ASP A 214 -25.59 10.03 -14.80
C ASP A 214 -26.82 10.93 -14.80
N LEU A 215 -27.99 10.36 -14.50
CA LEU A 215 -29.25 11.08 -14.42
C LEU A 215 -29.63 11.37 -12.97
N SER A 216 -30.37 12.46 -12.76
CA SER A 216 -31.02 12.76 -11.48
C SER A 216 -32.09 11.75 -11.06
N ASN A 217 -32.71 11.07 -12.03
CA ASN A 217 -33.64 9.97 -11.81
C ASN A 217 -33.31 8.81 -12.78
N PRO A 218 -32.91 7.63 -12.28
CA PRO A 218 -32.55 6.48 -13.12
C PRO A 218 -33.75 5.75 -13.75
N SER A 219 -34.99 6.07 -13.36
CA SER A 219 -36.21 5.47 -13.93
C SER A 219 -36.61 6.07 -15.29
N ILE A 220 -35.83 7.01 -15.84
CA ILE A 220 -36.09 7.63 -17.13
C ILE A 220 -35.52 6.72 -18.24
N ALA A 221 -36.37 6.30 -19.17
CA ALA A 221 -35.95 5.53 -20.34
C ALA A 221 -35.37 6.47 -21.41
N PRO A 222 -34.16 6.21 -21.93
CA PRO A 222 -33.58 6.99 -23.02
C PRO A 222 -34.26 6.68 -24.35
N ASP A 223 -34.48 7.70 -25.18
CA ASP A 223 -34.75 7.56 -26.62
C ASP A 223 -33.46 7.81 -27.40
N ILE A 224 -33.11 6.92 -28.32
CA ILE A 224 -31.85 6.96 -29.06
C ILE A 224 -32.17 6.96 -30.55
N GLN A 225 -31.72 8.00 -31.25
CA GLN A 225 -31.95 8.18 -32.67
C GLN A 225 -30.63 8.46 -33.39
N GLU A 226 -30.45 7.87 -34.57
CA GLU A 226 -29.34 8.21 -35.46
C GLU A 226 -29.82 9.21 -36.52
N GLN A 227 -29.27 10.42 -36.50
CA GLN A 227 -29.63 11.49 -37.43
C GLN A 227 -28.37 12.04 -38.11
N GLY A 228 -28.21 11.71 -39.40
CA GLY A 228 -27.12 12.24 -40.23
C GLY A 228 -25.72 11.86 -39.74
N GLY A 229 -25.53 10.61 -39.29
CA GLY A 229 -24.26 10.10 -38.75
C GLY A 229 -23.93 10.60 -37.35
N LYS A 230 -24.91 11.18 -36.63
CA LYS A 230 -24.81 11.55 -35.22
C LYS A 230 -25.82 10.75 -34.40
N ILE A 231 -25.42 10.35 -33.21
CA ILE A 231 -26.32 9.76 -32.21
C ILE A 231 -26.93 10.89 -31.38
N ARG A 232 -28.25 10.95 -31.35
CA ARG A 232 -29.04 11.83 -30.48
C ARG A 232 -29.65 10.96 -29.38
N VAL A 233 -29.49 11.39 -28.14
CA VAL A 233 -30.07 10.73 -26.97
C VAL A 233 -30.91 11.73 -26.21
N ASP A 234 -32.19 11.41 -26.03
CA ASP A 234 -33.18 12.22 -25.33
C ASP A 234 -33.70 11.46 -24.08
N PHE A 235 -34.08 12.20 -23.02
CA PHE A 235 -34.45 11.67 -21.69
C PHE A 235 -35.70 12.39 -21.14
#